data_AF-A0A8E7KKQ9-F1
#
_entry.id   AF-A0A8E7KKQ9-F1
#
_cell.length_a   1.000
_cell.length_b   1.000
_cell.length_c   1.000
_cell.angle_alpha   90.00
_cell.angle_beta   90.00
_cell.angle_gamma   90.00
#
_symmetry.space_group_name_H-M   'P 1'
#
loop_
_entity.id
_entity.type
_entity.pdbx_description
1 polymer ?
#
loop_
_entity_poly.entity_id
_entity_poly.type
_entity_poly.pdbx_seq_one_letter_code
_entity_poly.pdbx_strand_id
1 'polypeptide(L)'
;MNNDNLLCARIEALKLTANSDSIKQAITGFVVVGQLDIAQLKLHAYFLRKKLQVEGITLKTSHSQELVACKHGFSNWQAAIVGLKS
;
A
#
# COMPACT_ATOMS: atom_id res chain seq x y z
N MET A 1 4.27 -15.25 -8.53
CA MET A 1 2.98 -14.93 -7.87
C MET A 1 2.60 -13.53 -8.31
N ASN A 2 1.37 -13.32 -8.80
CA ASN A 2 0.93 -11.98 -9.25
C ASN A 2 0.82 -11.04 -8.03
N ASN A 3 1.32 -9.81 -8.13
CA ASN A 3 1.21 -8.80 -7.08
C ASN A 3 -0.26 -8.50 -6.71
N ASP A 4 -1.20 -8.69 -7.63
CA ASP A 4 -2.63 -8.58 -7.33
C ASP A 4 -3.12 -9.67 -6.38
N ASN A 5 -2.62 -10.89 -6.53
CA ASN A 5 -2.94 -11.98 -5.60
C ASN A 5 -2.33 -11.71 -4.22
N LEU A 6 -1.10 -11.18 -4.19
CA LEU A 6 -0.45 -10.77 -2.95
C LEU A 6 -1.23 -9.63 -2.26
N LEU A 7 -1.71 -8.66 -3.02
CA LEU A 7 -2.54 -7.57 -2.52
C LEU A 7 -3.85 -8.10 -1.93
N CYS A 8 -4.57 -8.99 -2.63
CA CYS A 8 -5.81 -9.60 -2.12
C CYS A 8 -5.57 -10.35 -0.81
N ALA A 9 -4.58 -11.25 -0.78
CA ALA A 9 -4.22 -12.00 0.43
C ALA A 9 -3.86 -11.05 1.59
N ARG A 10 -3.23 -9.91 1.27
CA ARG A 10 -2.87 -8.93 2.30
C ARG A 10 -4.06 -8.13 2.82
N ILE A 11 -4.99 -7.75 1.95
CA ILE A 11 -6.25 -7.10 2.34
C ILE A 11 -7.02 -8.01 3.33
N GLU A 12 -7.07 -9.32 3.07
CA GLU A 12 -7.70 -10.29 3.96
C GLU A 12 -6.97 -10.38 5.30
N ALA A 13 -5.64 -10.54 5.29
CA ALA A 13 -4.83 -10.62 6.50
C ALA A 13 -4.95 -9.37 7.40
N LEU A 14 -5.13 -8.19 6.79
CA LEU A 14 -5.34 -6.92 7.48
C LEU A 14 -6.80 -6.67 7.90
N LYS A 15 -7.72 -7.62 7.64
CA LYS A 15 -9.16 -7.51 7.89
C LYS A 15 -9.80 -6.31 7.19
N LEU A 16 -9.37 -6.03 5.97
CA LEU A 16 -9.83 -4.91 5.14
C LEU A 16 -10.77 -5.34 4.01
N THR A 17 -11.27 -6.58 4.02
CA THR A 17 -12.08 -7.17 2.95
C THR A 17 -13.31 -6.34 2.58
N ALA A 18 -13.96 -5.69 3.57
CA ALA A 18 -15.12 -4.82 3.33
C ALA A 18 -14.80 -3.61 2.43
N ASN A 19 -13.53 -3.21 2.35
CA ASN A 19 -13.05 -2.06 1.57
C ASN A 19 -12.17 -2.50 0.39
N SER A 20 -12.18 -3.78 0.02
CA SER A 20 -11.24 -4.40 -0.93
C SER A 20 -11.25 -3.68 -2.28
N ASP A 21 -12.44 -3.40 -2.82
CA ASP A 21 -12.57 -2.78 -4.14
C ASP A 21 -12.10 -1.33 -4.15
N SER A 22 -12.49 -0.53 -3.16
CA SER A 22 -11.97 0.84 -2.97
C SER A 22 -10.44 0.86 -2.85
N ILE A 23 -9.86 -0.07 -2.09
CA ILE A 23 -8.40 -0.19 -1.93
C ILE A 23 -7.74 -0.51 -3.28
N LYS A 24 -8.24 -1.53 -4.00
CA LYS A 24 -7.69 -1.94 -5.30
C LYS A 24 -7.77 -0.80 -6.33
N GLN A 25 -8.89 -0.11 -6.39
CA GLN A 25 -9.11 1.01 -7.29
C GLN A 25 -8.19 2.19 -6.95
N ALA A 26 -8.10 2.57 -5.67
CA ALA A 26 -7.28 3.69 -5.24
C ALA A 26 -5.78 3.46 -5.50
N ILE A 27 -5.31 2.22 -5.32
CA ILE A 27 -3.91 1.81 -5.53
C ILE A 27 -3.53 1.74 -7.01
N THR A 28 -4.43 1.28 -7.88
CA THR A 28 -4.14 1.11 -9.32
C THR A 28 -3.77 2.42 -10.01
N GLY A 29 -4.19 3.56 -9.45
CA GLY A 29 -3.84 4.88 -9.96
C GLY A 29 -2.42 5.38 -9.64
N PHE A 30 -1.56 4.59 -8.99
CA PHE A 30 -0.19 4.99 -8.68
C PHE A 30 0.79 4.52 -9.75
N VAL A 31 1.51 5.47 -10.35
CA VAL A 31 2.53 5.19 -11.36
C VAL A 31 3.85 4.93 -10.65
N VAL A 32 4.41 3.74 -10.88
CA VAL A 32 5.77 3.37 -10.45
C VAL A 32 6.57 3.03 -11.70
N VAL A 33 7.57 3.85 -12.00
CA VAL A 33 8.50 3.60 -13.11
C VAL A 33 9.69 2.83 -12.53
N GLY A 34 9.88 1.59 -12.98
CA GLY A 34 10.92 0.70 -12.45
C GLY A 34 10.53 0.07 -11.11
N GLN A 35 11.47 0.06 -10.16
CA GLN A 35 11.22 -0.48 -8.82
C GLN A 35 10.69 0.60 -7.88
N LEU A 36 9.74 0.23 -7.02
CA LEU A 36 9.22 1.13 -5.99
C LEU A 36 10.33 1.48 -4.99
N ASP A 37 10.68 2.76 -4.88
CA ASP A 37 11.60 3.25 -3.86
C ASP A 37 10.88 3.69 -2.56
N ILE A 38 11.65 4.08 -1.53
CA ILE A 38 11.09 4.46 -0.22
C ILE A 38 10.32 5.80 -0.29
N ALA A 39 10.75 6.74 -1.13
CA ALA A 39 10.08 8.03 -1.26
C ALA A 39 8.71 7.84 -1.93
N GLN A 40 8.66 7.08 -3.01
CA GLN A 40 7.44 6.67 -3.70
C GLN A 40 6.53 5.85 -2.78
N LEU A 41 7.08 4.91 -2.00
CA LEU A 41 6.30 4.15 -1.01
C LEU A 41 5.60 5.07 -0.02
N LYS A 42 6.33 6.03 0.58
CA LYS A 42 5.75 6.99 1.53
C LYS A 42 4.69 7.87 0.88
N LEU A 43 4.98 8.36 -0.33
CA LEU A 43 4.08 9.23 -1.09
C LEU A 43 2.78 8.51 -1.48
N HIS A 44 2.89 7.33 -2.09
CA HIS A 44 1.74 6.54 -2.50
C HIS A 44 0.92 6.04 -1.30
N ALA A 45 1.58 5.65 -0.21
CA ALA A 45 0.87 5.28 1.02
C ALA A 45 0.09 6.46 1.62
N TYR A 46 0.67 7.66 1.60
CA TYR A 46 -0.02 8.89 2.02
C TYR A 46 -1.24 9.18 1.13
N PHE A 47 -1.08 9.14 -0.19
CA PHE A 47 -2.18 9.38 -1.12
C PHE A 47 -3.27 8.31 -1.04
N LEU A 48 -2.90 7.04 -0.85
CA LEU A 48 -3.86 5.96 -0.65
C LEU A 48 -4.76 6.26 0.54
N ARG A 49 -4.15 6.59 1.68
CA ARG A 49 -4.88 6.92 2.90
C ARG A 49 -5.79 8.13 2.69
N LYS A 50 -5.32 9.15 1.97
CA LYS A 50 -6.11 10.36 1.71
C LYS A 50 -7.30 10.11 0.78
N LYS A 51 -7.12 9.35 -0.29
CA LYS A 51 -8.23 8.95 -1.18
C LYS A 51 -9.30 8.17 -0.42
N LEU A 52 -8.89 7.14 0.32
CA LEU A 52 -9.80 6.32 1.10
C LEU A 52 -10.48 7.11 2.24
N GLN A 53 -9.78 8.07 2.85
CA GLN A 53 -10.36 8.94 3.87
C GLN A 53 -11.52 9.78 3.32
N VAL A 54 -11.46 10.23 2.06
CA VAL A 54 -12.56 10.95 1.39
C VAL A 54 -13.79 10.05 1.20
N GLU A 55 -13.58 8.74 1.06
CA GLU A 55 -14.63 7.72 0.99
C GLU A 55 -15.10 7.23 2.38
N GLY A 56 -14.61 7.84 3.47
CA GLY A 56 -14.94 7.43 4.84
C GLY A 56 -14.15 6.22 5.36
N ILE A 57 -13.17 5.73 4.60
CA ILE A 57 -12.35 4.56 4.94
C ILE A 57 -11.04 5.03 5.59
N THR A 58 -10.83 4.68 6.86
CA THR A 58 -9.60 5.04 7.58
C THR A 58 -8.61 3.87 7.57
N LEU A 59 -7.40 4.12 7.03
CA LEU A 59 -6.28 3.19 7.10
C LEU A 59 -5.20 3.68 8.07
N LYS A 60 -4.60 2.73 8.81
CA LYS A 60 -3.34 2.97 9.53
C LYS A 60 -2.21 3.21 8.52
N THR A 61 -1.27 4.08 8.88
CA THR A 61 -0.09 4.37 8.03
C THR A 61 0.67 3.11 7.62
N SER A 62 0.89 2.19 8.55
CA SER A 62 1.58 0.92 8.29
C SER A 62 0.81 0.03 7.30
N HIS A 63 -0.52 -0.03 7.40
CA HIS A 63 -1.34 -0.79 6.45
C HIS A 63 -1.27 -0.17 5.04
N SER A 64 -1.30 1.16 4.93
CA SER A 64 -1.18 1.83 3.63
C SER A 64 0.19 1.57 2.98
N GLN A 65 1.27 1.56 3.78
CA GLN A 65 2.61 1.21 3.30
C GLN A 65 2.67 -0.25 2.85
N GLU A 66 2.13 -1.17 3.64
CA GLU A 66 2.11 -2.59 3.32
C GLU A 66 1.33 -2.89 2.03
N LEU A 67 0.16 -2.28 1.83
CA LEU A 67 -0.67 -2.47 0.64
C LEU A 67 0.03 -1.96 -0.63
N VAL A 68 0.66 -0.79 -0.58
CA VAL A 68 1.45 -0.24 -1.70
C VAL A 68 2.66 -1.12 -1.98
N ALA A 69 3.40 -1.54 -0.95
CA ALA A 69 4.54 -2.43 -1.10
C ALA A 69 4.14 -3.76 -1.73
N CYS A 70 3.01 -4.36 -1.32
CA CYS A 70 2.48 -5.59 -1.90
C CYS A 70 2.11 -5.42 -3.39
N LYS A 71 1.43 -4.34 -3.76
CA LYS A 71 1.05 -4.10 -5.17
C LYS A 71 2.26 -3.94 -6.08
N HIS A 72 3.32 -3.29 -5.60
CA HIS A 72 4.49 -2.96 -6.42
C HIS A 72 5.72 -3.84 -6.13
N GLY A 73 5.57 -4.91 -5.34
CA GLY A 73 6.61 -5.92 -5.14
C GLY A 73 7.80 -5.49 -4.27
N PHE A 74 7.60 -4.59 -3.30
CA PHE A 74 8.68 -4.13 -2.41
C PHE A 74 8.80 -4.97 -1.14
N SER A 75 9.53 -6.10 -1.22
CA SER A 75 9.58 -7.11 -0.16
C SER A 75 10.20 -6.65 1.17
N ASN A 76 11.19 -5.74 1.15
CA ASN A 76 11.92 -5.30 2.36
C ASN A 76 11.49 -3.91 2.87
N TRP A 77 10.26 -3.50 2.55
CA TRP A 77 9.76 -2.15 2.83
C TRP A 77 9.82 -1.76 4.31
N GLN A 78 9.59 -2.70 5.24
CA GLN A 78 9.62 -2.43 6.68
C GLN A 78 11.04 -2.06 7.14
N ALA A 79 12.03 -2.87 6.78
CA ALA A 79 13.43 -2.61 7.10
C ALA A 79 13.90 -1.29 6.46
N ALA A 80 13.47 -1.02 5.22
CA ALA A 80 13.79 0.23 4.53
C ALA A 80 13.21 1.48 5.23
N ILE A 81 12.00 1.38 5.80
CA ILE A 81 11.41 2.47 6.60
C ILE A 81 12.10 2.61 7.96
N VAL A 82 12.41 1.50 8.63
CA VAL A 82 13.04 1.49 9.96
C VAL A 82 14.49 1.98 9.89
N GLY A 83 15.26 1.56 8.89
CA GLY A 83 16.67 1.96 8.70
C GLY A 83 16.88 3.45 8.46
N LEU A 84 15.83 4.20 8.08
CA LEU A 84 15.86 5.66 7.98
C LEU A 84 15.73 6.39 9.33
N LYS A 85 15.49 5.68 10.43
CA LYS A 85 15.43 6.27 11.78
C LYS A 85 16.81 6.33 12.48
N SER A 86 17.90 6.21 11.72
CA SER A 86 19.27 6.25 12.20
C SER A 86 19.86 7.64 12.07
#